data_AF-A0ABD1UZC8-F1
#
_entry.id   AF-A0ABD1UZC8-F1
#
_cell.length_a   1.000
_cell.length_b   1.000
_cell.length_c   1.000
_cell.angle_alpha   90.00
_cell.angle_beta   90.00
_cell.angle_gamma   90.00
#
_symmetry.space_group_name_H-M   'P 1'
#
loop_
_entity.id
_entity.type
_entity.pdbx_description
1 polymer ?
#
loop_
_entity_poly.entity_id
_entity_poly.type
_entity_poly.pdbx_seq_one_letter_code
_entity_poly.pdbx_strand_id
1 'polypeptide(L)'
;MGEVEKCQLLIGQRVEAKRALSREERQVLKGGNSNTSRNFRGVGNTRTKKIFVGGLPPTLSEEGFCHYFEAYGTVTDVVIMYNQQTNRPRGFGFISFDSENAVDRVLH
;
A
#
# COMPACT_ATOMS: atom_id res chain seq x y z
N MET A 1 27.51 -12.02 -0.65
CA MET A 1 26.90 -10.68 -0.51
C MET A 1 25.58 -10.76 -1.25
N GLY A 2 24.52 -11.21 -0.56
CA GLY A 2 23.24 -11.53 -1.19
C GLY A 2 22.34 -10.31 -1.16
N GLU A 3 21.98 -9.83 -2.34
CA GLU A 3 20.91 -8.86 -2.54
C GLU A 3 19.60 -9.54 -2.11
N VAL A 4 19.21 -9.33 -0.85
CA VAL A 4 17.92 -9.78 -0.33
C VAL A 4 16.86 -9.00 -1.09
N GLU A 5 16.14 -9.68 -1.98
CA GLU A 5 14.85 -9.23 -2.48
C GLU A 5 14.07 -8.63 -1.30
N LYS A 6 13.80 -7.32 -1.32
CA LYS A 6 12.99 -6.63 -0.31
C LYS A 6 11.54 -7.12 -0.38
N CYS A 7 11.32 -8.37 0.02
CA CYS A 7 10.01 -8.81 0.49
C CYS A 7 9.83 -8.16 1.86
N GLN A 8 9.06 -7.07 1.96
CA GLN A 8 8.67 -6.57 3.27
C GLN A 8 7.88 -7.67 3.97
N LEU A 9 8.48 -8.30 4.97
CA LEU A 9 7.82 -9.28 5.81
C LEU A 9 7.14 -8.54 6.95
N LEU A 10 5.82 -8.50 6.93
CA LEU A 10 5.01 -8.03 8.04
C LEU A 10 4.42 -9.26 8.72
N ILE A 11 4.88 -9.56 9.94
CA ILE A 11 4.41 -10.75 10.70
C ILE A 11 4.68 -12.05 9.90
N GLY A 12 5.83 -12.13 9.22
CA GLY A 12 6.20 -13.28 8.38
C GLY A 12 5.42 -13.41 7.06
N GLN A 13 4.52 -12.47 6.74
CA GLN A 13 3.80 -12.43 5.47
C GLN A 13 4.41 -11.39 4.53
N ARG A 14 4.60 -11.77 3.26
CA ARG A 14 5.08 -10.86 2.21
C ARG A 14 3.99 -9.84 1.88
N VAL A 15 4.27 -8.56 2.11
CA VAL A 15 3.40 -7.45 1.70
C VAL A 15 3.90 -6.84 0.39
N GLU A 16 2.97 -6.27 -0.38
CA GLU A 16 3.27 -5.54 -1.62
C GLU A 16 2.91 -4.06 -1.43
N ALA A 17 3.91 -3.17 -1.41
CA ALA A 17 3.71 -1.73 -1.34
C ALA A 17 3.86 -1.09 -2.73
N LYS A 18 2.91 -0.20 -3.09
CA LYS A 18 2.91 0.58 -4.34
C LYS A 18 2.39 1.99 -4.09
N ARG A 19 2.73 2.96 -4.95
CA ARG A 19 2.12 4.31 -4.92
C ARG A 19 0.60 4.17 -5.03
N ALA A 20 -0.15 4.81 -4.13
CA ALA A 20 -1.61 4.80 -4.20
C ALA A 20 -2.08 5.75 -5.30
N LEU A 21 -2.97 5.26 -6.15
CA LEU A 21 -3.68 6.09 -7.11
C LEU A 21 -4.67 6.99 -6.37
N SER A 22 -4.71 8.28 -6.74
CA SER A 22 -5.72 9.21 -6.23
C SER A 22 -7.13 8.72 -6.53
N ARG A 23 -8.11 9.16 -5.71
CA ARG A 23 -9.52 8.75 -5.83
C ARG A 23 -10.09 9.00 -7.22
N GLU A 24 -9.66 10.09 -7.85
CA GLU A 24 -9.99 10.47 -9.23
C GLU A 24 -9.48 9.43 -10.25
N GLU A 25 -8.23 8.99 -10.10
CA GLU A 25 -7.56 8.06 -10.99
C GLU A 25 -8.17 6.64 -10.89
N ARG A 26 -8.68 6.27 -9.71
CA ARG A 26 -9.43 5.01 -9.51
C ARG A 26 -10.81 5.00 -10.16
N GLN A 27 -11.44 6.16 -10.36
CA GLN A 27 -12.75 6.24 -11.00
C GLN A 27 -12.62 6.09 -12.51
N VAL A 28 -11.56 6.64 -13.10
CA VAL A 28 -11.25 6.52 -14.53
C VAL A 28 -10.94 5.07 -14.93
N LEU A 29 -10.27 4.31 -14.06
CA LEU A 29 -9.95 2.88 -14.32
C LEU A 29 -11.12 1.92 -14.16
N LYS A 30 -12.26 2.34 -13.58
CA LYS A 30 -13.45 1.49 -13.43
C LYS A 30 -14.30 1.39 -14.70
N GLY A 31 -13.99 2.14 -15.75
CA GLY A 31 -14.64 2.05 -17.06
C GLY A 31 -13.80 1.24 -18.05
N GLY A 32 -13.81 -0.10 -17.96
CA GLY A 32 -13.26 -0.92 -19.04
C GLY A 32 -12.77 -2.30 -18.64
N ASN A 33 -13.52 -3.32 -19.09
CA ASN A 33 -13.17 -4.70 -19.42
C ASN A 33 -11.90 -5.33 -18.80
N SER A 34 -12.10 -6.49 -18.16
CA SER A 34 -11.12 -7.43 -17.61
C SER A 34 -9.87 -7.64 -18.47
N ASN A 35 -8.82 -6.83 -18.29
CA ASN A 35 -7.43 -7.11 -18.71
C ASN A 35 -6.39 -6.15 -18.09
N THR A 36 -6.65 -5.55 -16.93
CA THR A 36 -5.79 -4.52 -16.30
C THR A 36 -4.63 -5.08 -15.47
N SER A 37 -4.03 -6.21 -15.88
CA SER A 37 -2.70 -6.63 -15.42
C SER A 37 -1.56 -5.90 -16.16
N ARG A 38 -1.83 -4.91 -17.02
CA ARG A 38 -0.82 -4.40 -17.97
C ARG A 38 -0.56 -2.90 -18.01
N ASN A 39 -1.08 -2.08 -17.10
CA ASN A 39 -0.79 -0.63 -17.12
C ASN A 39 -0.28 0.01 -15.83
N PHE A 40 0.03 -0.78 -14.78
CA PHE A 40 0.69 -0.27 -13.57
C PHE A 40 2.19 0.05 -13.76
N ARG A 41 2.77 -0.18 -14.94
CA ARG A 41 4.20 0.05 -15.22
C ARG A 41 4.55 1.51 -15.55
N GLY A 42 3.57 2.41 -15.60
CA GLY A 42 3.75 3.82 -16.01
C GLY A 42 3.60 4.86 -14.89
N VAL A 43 3.18 4.49 -13.68
CA VAL A 43 3.00 5.41 -12.55
C VAL A 43 4.30 5.48 -11.71
N GLY A 44 5.44 5.60 -12.39
CA GLY A 44 6.76 5.66 -11.75
C GLY A 44 7.12 7.03 -11.17
N ASN A 45 6.33 8.08 -11.47
CA ASN A 45 6.70 9.46 -11.16
C ASN A 45 5.57 10.34 -10.63
N THR A 46 4.45 9.76 -10.15
CA THR A 46 3.44 10.58 -9.47
C THR A 46 3.91 10.89 -8.05
N ARG A 47 4.11 12.19 -7.80
CA ARG A 47 4.37 12.79 -6.49
C ARG A 47 3.14 12.58 -5.61
N THR A 48 3.13 11.47 -4.84
CA THR A 48 2.05 11.12 -3.91
C THR A 48 2.62 10.86 -2.53
N LYS A 49 1.85 11.24 -1.52
CA LYS A 49 2.13 10.96 -0.10
C LYS A 49 1.45 9.68 0.39
N LYS A 50 0.75 8.97 -0.50
CA LYS A 50 -0.06 7.80 -0.14
C LYS A 50 0.45 6.54 -0.84
N ILE A 51 0.52 5.44 -0.10
CA ILE A 51 0.82 4.11 -0.61
C ILE A 51 -0.35 3.17 -0.42
N PHE A 52 -0.48 2.24 -1.36
CA PHE A 52 -1.28 1.04 -1.25
C PHE A 52 -0.38 -0.08 -0.73
N VAL A 53 -0.87 -0.83 0.25
CA VAL A 53 -0.19 -2.03 0.76
C VAL A 53 -1.13 -3.21 0.64
N GLY A 54 -0.77 -4.17 -0.21
CA GLY A 54 -1.48 -5.44 -0.40
C GLY A 54 -0.78 -6.59 0.32
N GLY A 55 -1.48 -7.71 0.44
CA GLY A 55 -0.95 -8.89 1.12
C GLY A 55 -0.85 -8.70 2.64
N LEU A 56 -1.74 -7.90 3.24
CA LEU A 56 -1.78 -7.72 4.70
C LEU A 56 -2.35 -8.98 5.38
N PRO A 57 -1.77 -9.45 6.49
CA PRO A 57 -2.32 -10.58 7.21
C PRO A 57 -3.64 -10.21 7.89
N PRO A 58 -4.58 -11.16 8.04
CA PRO A 58 -5.89 -10.86 8.61
C PRO A 58 -5.84 -10.53 10.11
N THR A 59 -4.73 -10.83 10.76
CA THR A 59 -4.44 -10.51 12.16
C THR A 59 -3.78 -9.15 12.34
N LEU A 60 -3.48 -8.43 11.25
CA LEU A 60 -2.83 -7.12 11.33
C LEU A 60 -3.81 -6.06 11.81
N SER A 61 -3.46 -5.39 12.90
CA SER A 61 -4.15 -4.21 13.41
C SER A 61 -3.59 -2.92 12.81
N GLU A 62 -4.41 -1.87 12.82
CA GLU A 62 -4.04 -0.53 12.35
C GLU A 62 -2.83 0.02 13.10
N GLU A 63 -2.72 -0.20 14.42
CA GLU A 63 -1.54 0.18 15.21
C GLU A 63 -0.25 -0.50 14.73
N GLY A 64 -0.28 -1.83 14.56
CA GLY A 64 0.90 -2.58 14.10
C GLY A 64 1.28 -2.23 12.66
N PHE A 65 0.28 -1.92 11.83
CA PHE A 65 0.47 -1.42 10.48
C PHE A 65 1.10 -0.03 10.50
N CYS A 66 0.58 0.90 11.30
CA CYS A 66 1.13 2.25 11.47
C CYS A 66 2.59 2.20 11.96
N HIS A 67 2.82 1.53 13.09
CA HIS A 67 4.14 1.42 13.73
C HIS A 67 5.20 0.86 12.78
N TYR A 68 4.82 -0.09 11.92
CA TYR A 68 5.72 -0.60 10.89
C TYR A 68 6.17 0.46 9.88
N PHE A 69 5.23 1.30 9.43
CA PHE A 69 5.50 2.32 8.42
C PHE A 69 6.10 3.62 8.99
N GLU A 70 5.95 3.87 10.29
CA GLU A 70 6.61 4.99 10.98
C GLU A 70 8.14 4.97 10.87
N ALA A 71 8.74 3.77 10.69
CA ALA A 71 10.18 3.63 10.45
C ALA A 71 10.66 4.32 9.15
N TYR A 72 9.77 4.56 8.18
CA TYR A 72 10.10 5.18 6.90
C TYR A 72 9.83 6.69 6.89
N GLY A 73 8.90 7.15 7.73
CA GLY A 73 8.59 8.56 7.97
C GLY A 73 7.29 8.75 8.75
N THR A 74 6.93 9.99 9.05
CA THR A 74 5.72 10.32 9.82
C THR A 74 4.46 9.90 9.07
N VAL A 75 3.74 8.93 9.63
CA VAL A 75 2.44 8.47 9.14
C VAL A 75 1.37 9.46 9.60
N THR A 76 0.55 9.93 8.66
CA THR A 76 -0.54 10.87 8.92
C THR A 76 -1.91 10.21 8.94
N ASP A 77 -2.08 9.12 8.20
CA ASP A 77 -3.36 8.41 8.09
C ASP A 77 -3.13 6.95 7.72
N VAL A 78 -3.89 6.05 8.34
CA VAL A 78 -3.85 4.61 8.11
C VAL A 78 -5.26 4.11 7.89
N VAL A 79 -5.46 3.32 6.82
CA VAL A 79 -6.77 2.73 6.52
C VAL A 79 -6.59 1.28 6.12
N ILE A 80 -7.05 0.35 6.95
CA ILE A 80 -7.18 -1.05 6.56
C ILE A 80 -8.59 -1.27 5.99
N MET A 81 -8.68 -1.92 4.82
CA MET A 81 -9.97 -2.11 4.17
C MET A 81 -10.62 -3.39 4.67
N TYR A 82 -11.77 -3.26 5.34
CA TYR A 82 -12.56 -4.38 5.84
C TYR A 82 -13.76 -4.69 4.94
N ASN A 83 -14.19 -5.95 4.94
CA ASN A 83 -15.47 -6.36 4.35
C ASN A 83 -16.59 -5.96 5.32
N GLN A 84 -17.52 -5.12 4.86
CA GLN A 84 -18.61 -4.59 5.69
C GLN A 84 -19.61 -5.66 6.17
N GLN A 85 -19.72 -6.79 5.47
CA GLN A 85 -20.63 -7.88 5.86
C GLN A 85 -20.00 -8.83 6.89
N THR A 86 -18.69 -9.10 6.76
CA THR A 86 -18.00 -10.10 7.59
C THR A 86 -17.04 -9.48 8.62
N ASN A 87 -16.84 -8.16 8.58
CA ASN A 87 -15.81 -7.42 9.33
C ASN A 87 -14.40 -8.01 9.20
N ARG A 88 -14.13 -8.79 8.15
CA ARG A 88 -12.79 -9.35 7.89
C ARG A 88 -11.96 -8.40 7.03
N PRO A 89 -10.67 -8.22 7.34
CA PRO A 89 -9.79 -7.42 6.50
C PRO A 89 -9.69 -8.04 5.11
N ARG A 90 -9.69 -7.20 4.07
CA ARG A 90 -9.60 -7.62 2.67
C ARG A 90 -8.18 -7.95 2.22
N GLY A 91 -7.23 -7.96 3.15
CA GLY A 91 -5.81 -8.21 2.88
C GLY A 91 -5.09 -7.04 2.21
N PHE A 92 -5.64 -5.82 2.31
CA PHE A 92 -4.99 -4.61 1.84
C PHE A 92 -5.40 -3.37 2.63
N GLY A 93 -4.55 -2.35 2.58
CA GLY A 93 -4.75 -1.08 3.24
C GLY A 93 -4.01 0.06 2.53
N PHE A 94 -4.11 1.24 3.10
CA PHE A 94 -3.42 2.43 2.65
C PHE A 94 -2.71 3.10 3.81
N ILE A 95 -1.56 3.69 3.52
CA ILE A 95 -0.81 4.55 4.43
C ILE A 95 -0.63 5.88 3.73
N SER A 96 -0.94 6.97 4.44
CA SER A 96 -0.58 8.33 4.04
C SER A 96 0.53 8.82 4.95
N PHE A 97 1.53 9.45 4.36
CA PHE A 97 2.64 10.07 5.07
C PHE A 97 2.51 11.60 5.04
N ASP A 98 3.28 12.26 5.90
CA ASP A 98 3.43 13.71 5.85
C ASP A 98 4.24 14.16 4.62
N SER A 99 5.20 13.33 4.18
CA SER A 99 6.14 13.63 3.10
C SER A 99 6.24 12.51 2.07
N GLU A 100 6.45 12.91 0.82
CA GLU A 100 6.64 12.03 -0.33
C GLU A 100 7.96 11.27 -0.28
N ASN A 101 8.93 11.79 0.48
CA ASN A 101 10.20 11.12 0.74
C ASN A 101 9.99 9.80 1.50
N ALA A 102 8.98 9.74 2.39
CA ALA A 102 8.63 8.51 3.08
C ALA A 102 8.09 7.44 2.11
N VAL A 103 7.28 7.86 1.13
CA VAL A 103 6.82 6.98 0.04
C VAL A 103 8.00 6.45 -0.76
N ASP A 104 8.95 7.32 -1.09
CA ASP A 104 10.14 6.91 -1.84
C ASP A 104 10.98 5.88 -1.08
N ARG A 105 11.17 6.07 0.22
CA ARG A 105 11.85 5.13 1.13
C ARG A 105 11.15 3.79 1.29
N VAL A 106 9.82 3.76 1.19
CA VAL A 106 9.06 2.50 1.24
C VAL A 106 9.23 1.70 -0.06
N LEU A 107 9.36 2.39 -1.19
CA LEU A 107 9.38 1.77 -2.51
C LEU A 107 10.80 1.46 -3.03
N HIS A 108 11.84 2.09 -2.48
CA HIS A 108 13.26 1.87 -2.79
C HIS A 108 13.96 0.97 -1.77
#